data_AF-A0A395YCN3-F1
#
_entry.id   AF-A0A395YCN3-F1
#
_cell.length_a   1.000
_cell.length_b   1.000
_cell.length_c   1.000
_cell.angle_alpha   90.00
_cell.angle_beta   90.00
_cell.angle_gamma   90.00
#
_symmetry.space_group_name_H-M   'P 1'
#
loop_
_entity.id
_entity.type
_entity.pdbx_description
1 polymer ?
#
loop_
_entity_poly.entity_id
_entity_poly.type
_entity_poly.pdbx_seq_one_letter_code
_entity_poly.pdbx_strand_id
1 'polypeptide(L)'
;MKCIYCGKETEKNKYTIRVNKGAEEVQCCGRECYLKTRKFIDADNSKKKLLFYIIAAVLVVINLFVLGYKLQVWWMYMPMIGLGAIVVAQPSMYCTPFFYESFGMVKAWKIIRVIGVAIVLIGVLITLFQ
;
A
#
# COMPACT_ATOMS: atom_id res chain seq x y z
N MET A 1 -10.01 22.75 -1.99
CA MET A 1 -10.00 21.43 -1.29
C MET A 1 -9.86 20.32 -2.34
N LYS A 2 -9.18 19.21 -2.03
CA LYS A 2 -8.96 18.10 -2.99
C LYS A 2 -9.84 16.89 -2.66
N CYS A 3 -10.30 16.19 -3.69
CA CYS A 3 -11.03 14.93 -3.53
C CYS A 3 -10.08 13.80 -3.12
N ILE A 4 -10.38 13.09 -2.03
CA ILE A 4 -9.49 12.04 -1.51
C ILE A 4 -9.32 10.84 -2.47
N TYR A 5 -10.29 10.58 -3.33
CA TYR A 5 -10.21 9.45 -4.26
C TYR A 5 -9.35 9.77 -5.49
N CYS A 6 -9.68 10.86 -6.19
CA CYS A 6 -9.10 11.21 -7.49
C CYS A 6 -8.02 12.29 -7.43
N GLY A 7 -7.88 12.99 -6.30
CA GLY A 7 -6.89 14.05 -6.10
C GLY A 7 -7.18 15.35 -6.86
N LYS A 8 -8.35 15.50 -7.50
CA LYS A 8 -8.74 16.74 -8.20
C LYS A 8 -9.14 17.83 -7.21
N GLU A 9 -8.72 19.06 -7.49
CA GLU A 9 -9.23 20.23 -6.78
C GLU A 9 -10.70 20.45 -7.11
N THR A 10 -11.51 20.63 -6.08
CA THR A 10 -12.96 20.75 -6.20
C THR A 10 -13.43 21.93 -5.35
N GLU A 11 -14.24 22.80 -5.94
CA GLU A 11 -14.80 23.99 -5.27
C GLU A 11 -16.02 23.66 -4.39
N LYS A 12 -16.72 22.54 -4.65
CA LYS A 12 -17.85 22.07 -3.83
C LYS A 12 -17.71 20.58 -3.55
N ASN A 13 -17.39 20.22 -2.31
CA ASN A 13 -17.40 18.84 -1.87
C ASN A 13 -18.81 18.42 -1.46
N LYS A 14 -19.48 17.63 -2.32
CA LYS A 14 -20.88 17.19 -2.13
C LYS A 14 -21.03 16.02 -1.16
N TYR A 15 -19.96 15.25 -0.93
CA TYR A 15 -20.03 14.02 -0.15
C TYR A 15 -18.87 13.90 0.82
N THR A 16 -19.19 13.74 2.10
CA THR A 16 -18.24 13.52 3.20
C THR A 16 -18.29 12.05 3.63
N ILE A 17 -17.14 11.43 3.84
CA ILE A 17 -17.01 10.09 4.41
C ILE A 17 -16.26 10.22 5.74
N ARG A 18 -16.78 9.58 6.77
CA ARG A 18 -16.08 9.42 8.05
C ARG A 18 -15.20 8.18 7.98
N VAL A 19 -13.89 8.37 8.10
CA VAL A 19 -12.87 7.32 8.17
C VAL A 19 -12.44 7.16 9.63
N ASN A 20 -11.93 5.98 10.00
CA ASN A 20 -11.46 5.68 11.36
C ASN A 20 -12.46 6.00 12.49
N LYS A 21 -13.59 5.29 12.53
CA LYS A 21 -14.61 5.43 13.59
C LYS A 21 -15.07 6.89 13.85
N GLY A 22 -14.97 7.76 12.85
CA GLY A 22 -15.42 9.15 12.95
C GLY A 22 -14.34 10.19 13.28
N ALA A 23 -13.06 9.80 13.33
CA ALA A 23 -11.97 10.74 13.63
C ALA A 23 -11.53 11.59 12.43
N GLU A 24 -11.68 11.10 11.19
CA GLU A 24 -11.26 11.82 10.00
C GLU A 24 -12.43 11.98 9.01
N GLU A 25 -12.73 13.22 8.60
CA GLU A 25 -13.73 13.53 7.60
C GLU A 25 -13.07 13.77 6.25
N VAL A 26 -13.26 12.85 5.30
CA VAL A 26 -12.66 12.93 3.98
C VAL A 26 -13.69 13.29 2.91
N GLN A 27 -13.28 14.08 1.94
CA GLN A 27 -14.20 14.72 1.00
C GLN A 27 -14.08 14.14 -0.42
N CYS A 28 -15.21 13.91 -1.07
CA CYS A 28 -15.31 13.36 -2.42
C CYS A 28 -16.01 14.34 -3.38
N CYS A 29 -15.48 14.47 -4.59
CA CYS A 29 -16.01 15.35 -5.64
C CYS A 29 -17.33 14.87 -6.26
N GLY A 30 -17.70 13.60 -6.08
CA GLY A 30 -18.92 13.02 -6.68
C GLY A 30 -19.29 11.66 -6.12
N ARG A 31 -20.51 11.20 -6.45
CA ARG A 31 -21.11 9.95 -5.95
C ARG A 31 -20.29 8.70 -6.30
N GLU A 32 -19.68 8.67 -7.49
CA GLU A 32 -18.83 7.55 -7.90
C GLU A 32 -17.56 7.43 -7.05
N CYS A 33 -16.88 8.56 -6.80
CA CYS A 33 -15.70 8.59 -5.94
C CYS A 33 -16.05 8.20 -4.51
N TYR A 34 -17.22 8.64 -4.03
CA TYR A 34 -17.76 8.25 -2.73
C TYR A 34 -17.99 6.74 -2.63
N LEU A 35 -18.70 6.14 -3.60
CA LEU A 35 -19.00 4.70 -3.59
C LEU A 35 -17.73 3.85 -3.71
N LYS A 36 -16.77 4.26 -4.54
CA LYS A 36 -15.49 3.55 -4.66
C LYS A 36 -14.68 3.65 -3.36
N THR A 37 -14.60 4.84 -2.76
CA THR A 37 -13.89 5.04 -1.49
C THR A 37 -14.53 4.23 -0.36
N ARG A 38 -15.87 4.22 -0.27
CA ARG A 38 -16.60 3.44 0.73
C ARG A 38 -16.39 1.93 0.56
N LYS A 39 -16.53 1.42 -0.67
CA LYS A 39 -16.24 0.01 -0.98
C LYS A 39 -14.80 -0.35 -0.63
N PHE A 40 -13.87 0.59 -0.79
CA PHE A 40 -12.50 0.42 -0.36
C PHE A 40 -12.36 0.34 1.15
N ILE A 41 -12.94 1.26 1.91
CA ILE A 41 -12.89 1.24 3.39
C ILE A 41 -13.49 -0.08 3.92
N ASP A 42 -14.61 -0.52 3.34
CA ASP A 42 -15.23 -1.80 3.73
C ASP A 42 -14.33 -3.01 3.39
N ALA A 43 -13.67 -3.00 2.23
CA ALA A 43 -12.71 -4.04 1.85
C ALA A 43 -11.41 -3.97 2.68
N ASP A 44 -10.98 -2.77 3.07
CA ASP A 44 -9.77 -2.50 3.83
C ASP A 44 -9.91 -2.95 5.29
N ASN A 45 -11.12 -2.87 5.85
CA ASN A 45 -11.45 -3.35 7.19
C ASN A 45 -11.54 -4.89 7.30
N SER A 46 -11.23 -5.61 6.21
CA SER A 46 -11.24 -7.07 6.19
C SER A 46 -10.03 -7.67 6.91
N LYS A 47 -10.22 -8.77 7.64
CA LYS A 47 -9.18 -9.57 8.34
C LYS A 47 -7.95 -9.92 7.50
N LYS A 48 -8.06 -9.84 6.16
CA LYS A 48 -6.96 -10.01 5.20
C LYS A 48 -5.79 -9.05 5.45
N LYS A 49 -6.03 -7.80 5.85
CA LYS A 49 -4.95 -6.84 6.14
C LYS A 49 -4.03 -7.32 7.26
N LEU A 50 -4.62 -7.87 8.32
CA LEU A 50 -3.88 -8.42 9.47
C LEU A 50 -3.04 -9.62 9.03
N LEU A 51 -3.56 -10.47 8.15
CA LEU A 51 -2.83 -11.60 7.59
C LEU A 51 -1.61 -11.13 6.76
N PHE A 52 -1.76 -10.10 5.92
CA PHE A 52 -0.62 -9.51 5.19
C PHE A 52 0.42 -8.88 6.15
N TYR A 53 0.00 -8.26 7.25
CA TYR A 53 0.94 -7.74 8.25
C TYR A 53 1.75 -8.85 8.92
N ILE A 54 1.10 -9.97 9.27
CA ILE A 54 1.79 -11.13 9.84
C ILE A 54 2.81 -11.69 8.83
N ILE A 55 2.42 -11.86 7.56
CA ILE A 55 3.34 -12.36 6.54
C ILE A 55 4.52 -11.40 6.33
N ALA A 56 4.26 -10.09 6.26
CA ALA A 56 5.31 -9.09 6.13
C ALA A 56 6.28 -9.12 7.33
N ALA A 57 5.77 -9.24 8.55
CA ALA A 57 6.61 -9.35 9.75
C ALA A 57 7.50 -10.60 9.71
N VAL A 58 6.94 -11.75 9.33
CA VAL A 58 7.71 -13.00 9.17
C VAL A 58 8.81 -12.84 8.11
N LEU A 59 8.50 -12.24 6.95
CA LEU A 59 9.49 -12.00 5.89
C LEU A 59 10.60 -11.04 6.36
N VAL A 60 10.28 -10.01 7.14
CA VAL A 60 11.29 -9.10 7.71
C VAL A 60 12.21 -9.83 8.68
N VAL A 61 11.66 -10.68 9.56
CA VAL A 61 12.46 -11.47 10.52
C VAL A 61 13.40 -12.43 9.77
N ILE A 62 12.89 -13.13 8.74
CA ILE A 62 13.71 -14.01 7.91
C ILE A 62 14.82 -13.20 7.20
N ASN A 63 14.48 -12.04 6.64
CA ASN A 63 15.45 -11.17 5.96
C ASN A 63 16.57 -10.73 6.92
N LEU A 64 16.20 -10.27 8.13
CA LEU A 64 17.17 -9.90 9.17
C LEU A 64 18.05 -11.08 9.59
N PHE A 65 17.50 -12.28 9.68
CA PHE A 65 18.27 -13.47 10.04
C PHE A 65 19.29 -13.83 8.94
N VAL A 66 18.86 -13.82 7.68
CA VAL A 66 19.75 -14.12 6.54
C VAL A 66 20.88 -13.09 6.43
N LEU A 67 20.55 -11.78 6.57
CA LEU A 67 21.54 -10.70 6.54
C LEU A 67 22.48 -10.75 7.76
N GLY A 68 21.93 -11.01 8.96
CA GLY A 68 22.68 -11.01 10.21
C GLY A 68 23.72 -12.13 10.29
N TYR A 69 23.40 -13.32 9.76
CA TYR A 69 24.32 -14.45 9.71
C TYR A 69 25.17 -14.52 8.44
N LYS A 70 25.05 -13.53 7.53
CA LYS A 70 25.74 -13.52 6.22
C LYS A 70 25.62 -14.85 5.46
N LEU A 71 24.43 -15.46 5.52
CA LEU A 71 24.14 -16.71 4.84
C LEU A 71 24.09 -16.46 3.33
N GLN A 72 25.18 -16.82 2.64
CA GLN A 72 25.32 -16.69 1.19
C GLN A 72 24.63 -17.87 0.49
N VAL A 73 23.31 -17.94 0.62
CA VAL A 73 22.46 -18.95 -0.02
C VAL A 73 21.72 -18.33 -1.20
N TRP A 74 21.49 -19.10 -2.27
CA TRP A 74 20.84 -18.61 -3.50
C TRP A 74 19.44 -18.01 -3.27
N TRP A 75 18.78 -18.34 -2.16
CA TRP A 75 17.44 -17.84 -1.80
C TRP A 75 17.46 -16.59 -0.91
N MET A 76 18.63 -15.98 -0.70
CA MET A 76 18.83 -14.85 0.22
C MET A 76 17.91 -13.64 -0.06
N TYR A 77 17.54 -13.39 -1.32
CA TYR A 77 16.72 -12.25 -1.71
C TYR A 77 15.22 -12.57 -1.84
N MET A 78 14.81 -13.83 -1.66
CA MET A 78 13.38 -14.20 -1.65
C MET A 78 12.56 -13.38 -0.66
N PRO A 79 13.02 -13.10 0.57
CA PRO A 79 12.29 -12.27 1.51
C PRO A 79 12.04 -10.84 0.98
N MET A 80 13.02 -10.26 0.28
CA MET A 80 12.90 -8.94 -0.34
C MET A 80 11.89 -8.94 -1.49
N ILE A 81 11.94 -9.96 -2.34
CA ILE A 81 10.97 -10.17 -3.42
C ILE A 81 9.55 -10.33 -2.85
N GLY A 82 9.41 -11.12 -1.77
CA GLY A 82 8.15 -11.32 -1.07
C GLY A 82 7.57 -10.02 -0.51
N LEU A 83 8.40 -9.18 0.13
CA LEU A 83 7.98 -7.87 0.62
C LEU A 83 7.53 -6.95 -0.52
N GLY A 84 8.28 -6.91 -1.63
CA GLY A 84 7.90 -6.16 -2.82
C GLY A 84 6.55 -6.63 -3.40
N ALA A 85 6.32 -7.93 -3.47
CA ALA A 85 5.05 -8.50 -3.94
C ALA A 85 3.86 -8.11 -3.04
N ILE A 86 4.05 -8.09 -1.71
CA ILE A 86 3.02 -7.64 -0.76
C ILE A 86 2.68 -6.16 -0.98
N VAL A 87 3.69 -5.31 -1.20
CA VAL A 87 3.50 -3.88 -1.51
C VAL A 87 2.67 -3.69 -2.78
N VAL A 88 2.88 -4.51 -3.81
CA VAL A 88 2.11 -4.44 -5.07
C VAL A 88 0.67 -4.92 -4.86
N ALA A 89 0.49 -6.02 -4.14
CA ALA A 89 -0.82 -6.62 -3.89
C ALA A 89 -1.69 -5.72 -3.01
N GLN A 90 -1.11 -5.12 -1.96
CA GLN A 90 -1.83 -4.32 -0.98
C GLN A 90 -1.12 -2.98 -0.67
N PRO A 91 -1.19 -1.99 -1.58
CA PRO A 91 -0.57 -0.69 -1.38
C PRO A 91 -1.21 0.12 -0.23
N SER A 92 -2.44 -0.23 0.17
CA SER A 92 -3.15 0.43 1.27
C SER A 92 -2.53 0.18 2.66
N MET A 93 -1.55 -0.73 2.78
CA MET A 93 -0.78 -0.91 4.00
C MET A 93 0.30 0.16 4.19
N TYR A 94 0.77 0.75 3.10
CA TYR A 94 1.91 1.67 3.10
C TYR A 94 1.52 3.14 2.82
N CYS A 95 0.31 3.38 2.31
CA CYS A 95 -0.22 4.73 2.18
C CYS A 95 -0.81 5.21 3.51
N THR A 96 -0.21 6.26 4.09
CA THR A 96 -0.79 7.00 5.22
C THR A 96 -1.90 7.97 4.74
N PRO A 97 -2.82 8.38 5.63
CA PRO A 97 -3.89 9.34 5.30
C PRO A 97 -3.37 10.62 4.62
N PHE A 98 -2.20 11.09 5.04
CA PHE A 98 -1.50 12.24 4.48
C PHE A 98 -1.23 12.14 2.96
N PHE A 99 -0.87 10.95 2.46
CA PHE A 99 -0.66 10.74 1.02
C PHE A 99 -1.97 10.79 0.23
N TYR A 100 -3.07 10.34 0.83
CA TYR A 100 -4.38 10.38 0.20
C TYR A 100 -4.91 11.81 0.09
N GLU A 101 -4.67 12.65 1.08
CA GLU A 101 -5.02 14.08 1.02
C GLU A 101 -4.19 14.84 -0.02
N SER A 102 -2.91 14.51 -0.14
CA SER A 102 -1.99 15.23 -1.04
C SER A 102 -2.15 14.84 -2.51
N PHE A 103 -2.27 13.53 -2.81
CA PHE A 103 -2.24 12.99 -4.18
C PHE A 103 -3.54 12.32 -4.63
N GLY A 104 -4.41 11.93 -3.70
CA GLY A 104 -5.56 11.06 -3.94
C GLY A 104 -5.20 9.57 -3.96
N MET A 105 -6.12 8.72 -3.49
CA MET A 105 -5.95 7.26 -3.36
C MET A 105 -5.46 6.60 -4.65
N VAL A 106 -6.01 6.98 -5.80
CA VAL A 106 -5.66 6.35 -7.09
C VAL A 106 -4.19 6.61 -7.46
N LYS A 107 -3.72 7.85 -7.31
CA LYS A 107 -2.33 8.19 -7.63
C LYS A 107 -1.37 7.61 -6.61
N ALA A 108 -1.68 7.71 -5.33
CA ALA A 108 -0.86 7.19 -4.25
C ALA A 108 -0.59 5.68 -4.43
N TRP A 109 -1.63 4.89 -4.71
CA TRP A 109 -1.44 3.45 -4.96
C TRP A 109 -0.67 3.13 -6.22
N LYS A 110 -0.85 3.93 -7.28
CA LYS A 110 -0.09 3.73 -8.51
C LYS A 110 1.41 3.92 -8.24
N ILE A 111 1.78 4.95 -7.48
CA ILE A 111 3.16 5.22 -7.09
C ILE A 111 3.72 4.06 -6.24
N ILE A 112 3.00 3.65 -5.20
CA ILE A 112 3.44 2.55 -4.34
C ILE A 112 3.58 1.23 -5.10
N ARG A 113 2.65 0.92 -6.02
CA ARG A 113 2.76 -0.28 -6.85
C ARG A 113 3.97 -0.23 -7.76
N VAL A 114 4.28 0.92 -8.37
CA VAL A 114 5.48 1.08 -9.19
C VAL A 114 6.75 0.83 -8.36
N ILE A 115 6.80 1.38 -7.13
CA ILE A 115 7.91 1.14 -6.21
C ILE A 115 8.01 -0.35 -5.85
N GLY A 116 6.89 -0.99 -5.51
CA GLY A 116 6.84 -2.42 -5.21
C GLY A 116 7.33 -3.30 -6.38
N VAL A 117 6.92 -2.99 -7.61
CA VAL A 117 7.41 -3.67 -8.83
C VAL A 117 8.91 -3.47 -9.02
N ALA A 118 9.42 -2.26 -8.79
CA ALA A 118 10.86 -1.99 -8.87
C ALA A 118 11.65 -2.83 -7.85
N ILE A 119 11.16 -2.95 -6.61
CA ILE A 119 11.79 -3.79 -5.57
C ILE A 119 11.81 -5.26 -5.98
N VAL A 120 10.69 -5.77 -6.52
CA VAL A 120 10.62 -7.15 -7.03
C VAL A 120 11.61 -7.38 -8.17
N LEU A 121 11.66 -6.47 -9.15
CA LEU A 121 12.58 -6.58 -10.29
C LEU A 121 14.03 -6.56 -9.84
N ILE A 122 14.40 -5.64 -8.95
CA ILE A 122 15.75 -5.56 -8.39
C ILE A 122 16.08 -6.86 -7.64
N GLY A 123 15.17 -7.35 -6.79
CA GLY A 123 15.38 -8.60 -6.06
C GLY A 123 15.57 -9.80 -6.99
N VAL A 124 14.77 -9.92 -8.05
CA VAL A 124 14.90 -10.99 -9.05
C VAL A 124 16.21 -10.86 -9.82
N LEU A 125 16.59 -9.65 -10.26
CA LEU A 125 17.85 -9.41 -10.96
C LEU A 125 19.04 -9.82 -10.10
N ILE A 126 19.07 -9.41 -8.83
CA ILE A 126 20.16 -9.79 -7.91
C ILE A 126 20.20 -11.31 -7.71
N THR A 127 19.04 -11.98 -7.62
CA THR A 127 18.97 -13.44 -7.49
C THR A 127 19.48 -14.18 -8.73
N LEU A 128 19.34 -13.60 -9.92
CA LEU A 128 19.75 -14.21 -11.20
C LEU A 128 21.22 -13.92 -11.57
N PHE A 129 21.76 -12.78 -11.15
CA PHE A 129 23.11 -12.31 -11.51
C PHE A 129 24.16 -12.52 -10.40
N GLN A 130 23.81 -13.25 -9.34
CA GLN A 130 24.69 -13.61 -8.22
C GLN A 130 25.01 -15.09 -8.23
#